data_AF-A0A1J4JKC8-F1
#
_entry.id   AF-A0A1J4JKC8-F1
#
_cell.length_a   1.000
_cell.length_b   1.000
_cell.length_c   1.000
_cell.angle_alpha   90.00
_cell.angle_beta   90.00
_cell.angle_gamma   90.00
#
_symmetry.space_group_name_H-M   'P 1'
#
loop_
_entity.id
_entity.type
_entity.pdbx_description
1 polymer ?
#
loop_
_entity_poly.entity_id
_entity_poly.type
_entity_poly.pdbx_seq_one_letter_code
_entity_poly.pdbx_strand_id
1 'polypeptide(L)'
;MAAKISPSNFEDKVKECQSYIDGRDFPKFTALFKQLNDYNVNSEEVSTDISDLKQRAIDEKIKELEEQTDFDLFQQNLRELDQIVQDKKALWDIIHAPMNTTIKVTLHQSQLIAAAFFTPTMLFEFGFESFYKSNLCDFSNVTNEEALVDIFYAMAGFVCACNLDQIYVSHLQQYTDFIHKLLSMFTNLPDFDAHRFVWLVEAIHEHLHMPNQVLKNTCKEVIQEYVEKEEKSNVNKLHKICIISTSPFLQQLPIPRESINSIFQVVIDEQRLFVRKYIFGCFACNDWTGPHTHILSEPLRCWRLYLVNLTNRIQEKPELPNLLIVDFIDDSLSLFEGYYGEVQPTKEKSINLRIDIFAIVELVTQFYPSEMSGDTLKRIWYLLYIVAISGASETDLEHIQFKESDEPNMPFLGLERNGSDFADYRHALEILGKKFESEAETLPAMIKFVRQNYYSIQQPDTE
;
A
#
# COMPACT_ATOMS: atom_id res chain seq x y z
N MET A 1 22.24 9.23 68.04
CA MET A 1 20.76 9.10 67.95
C MET A 1 20.21 10.47 67.60
N ALA A 2 19.77 10.68 66.36
CA ALA A 2 19.16 11.95 65.96
C ALA A 2 17.77 12.08 66.59
N ALA A 3 17.47 13.25 67.17
CA ALA A 3 16.19 13.53 67.80
C ALA A 3 15.06 13.51 66.73
N LYS A 4 13.94 12.85 67.04
CA LYS A 4 12.74 12.84 66.18
C LYS A 4 12.22 14.27 66.00
N ILE A 5 11.88 14.64 64.76
CA ILE A 5 11.31 15.94 64.43
C ILE A 5 9.91 16.05 65.06
N SER A 6 9.63 17.22 65.65
CA SER A 6 8.38 17.56 66.35
C SER A 6 7.99 19.01 66.03
N PRO A 7 6.74 19.42 66.26
CA PRO A 7 6.30 20.79 65.96
C PRO A 7 7.15 21.86 66.66
N SER A 8 7.65 21.55 67.86
CA SER A 8 8.46 22.43 68.69
C SER A 8 9.91 22.61 68.24
N ASN A 9 10.43 21.76 67.34
CA ASN A 9 11.82 21.84 66.87
C ASN A 9 11.93 22.03 65.35
N PHE A 10 10.80 22.10 64.64
CA PHE A 10 10.74 22.16 63.19
C PHE A 10 11.44 23.41 62.63
N GLU A 11 11.13 24.61 63.14
CA GLU A 11 11.78 25.87 62.70
C GLU A 11 13.29 25.89 62.98
N ASP A 12 13.72 25.36 64.11
CA ASP A 12 15.15 25.29 64.46
C ASP A 12 15.88 24.30 63.54
N LYS A 13 15.24 23.20 63.16
CA LYS A 13 15.77 22.24 62.19
C LYS A 13 15.77 22.78 60.77
N VAL A 14 14.79 23.60 60.38
CA VAL A 14 14.78 24.35 59.11
C VAL A 14 15.97 25.31 59.04
N LYS A 15 16.24 26.08 60.10
CA LYS A 15 17.43 26.98 60.20
C LYS A 15 18.75 26.22 60.20
N GLU A 16 18.81 25.07 60.89
CA GLU A 16 19.97 24.19 60.86
C GLU A 16 20.23 23.67 59.43
N CYS A 17 19.18 23.26 58.72
CA CYS A 17 19.25 22.83 57.32
C CYS A 17 19.76 23.96 56.41
N GLN A 18 19.27 25.18 56.61
CA GLN A 18 19.75 26.39 55.94
C GLN A 18 21.25 26.62 56.16
N SER A 19 21.73 26.46 57.39
CA SER A 19 23.15 26.62 57.72
C SER A 19 24.04 25.59 57.03
N TYR A 20 23.53 24.39 56.76
CA TYR A 20 24.28 23.35 56.02
C TYR A 20 24.39 23.68 54.53
N ILE A 21 23.38 24.32 53.93
CA ILE A 21 23.46 24.87 52.56
C ILE A 21 24.52 25.98 52.51
N ASP A 22 24.43 26.97 53.39
CA ASP A 22 25.35 28.11 53.42
C ASP A 22 26.80 27.69 53.73
N GLY A 23 26.98 26.61 54.50
CA GLY A 23 28.27 26.00 54.81
C GLY A 23 28.78 24.99 53.78
N ARG A 24 28.05 24.75 52.68
CA ARG A 24 28.35 23.74 51.65
C ARG A 24 28.52 22.31 52.18
N ASP A 25 27.89 21.97 53.31
CA ASP A 25 27.90 20.63 53.90
C ASP A 25 26.67 19.83 53.45
N PHE A 26 26.65 19.51 52.16
CA PHE A 26 25.52 18.85 51.49
C PHE A 26 25.18 17.45 52.04
N PRO A 27 26.14 16.61 52.46
CA PRO A 27 25.81 15.32 53.08
C PRO A 27 24.95 15.46 54.35
N LYS A 28 25.25 16.46 55.20
CA LYS A 28 24.44 16.74 56.39
C LYS A 28 23.10 17.38 56.04
N PHE A 29 23.09 18.27 55.04
CA PHE A 29 21.85 18.81 54.49
C PHE A 29 20.92 17.69 54.02
N THR A 30 21.35 16.81 53.12
CA THR A 30 20.50 15.74 52.55
C THR A 30 19.94 14.81 53.63
N ALA A 31 20.74 14.49 54.64
CA ALA A 31 20.30 13.66 55.77
C ALA A 31 19.22 14.34 56.64
N LEU A 32 19.34 15.64 56.89
CA LEU A 32 18.37 16.41 57.68
C LEU A 32 17.12 16.79 56.86
N PHE A 33 17.31 17.18 55.59
CA PHE A 33 16.24 17.50 54.65
C PHE A 33 15.31 16.32 54.42
N LYS A 34 15.84 15.09 54.30
CA LYS A 34 15.02 13.88 54.20
C LYS A 34 14.09 13.71 55.41
N GLN A 35 14.61 13.93 56.62
CA GLN A 35 13.81 13.82 57.84
C GLN A 35 12.73 14.91 57.90
N LEU A 36 13.07 16.15 57.51
CA LEU A 36 12.13 17.28 57.46
C LEU A 36 11.02 17.05 56.43
N ASN A 37 11.37 16.53 55.25
CA ASN A 37 10.41 16.22 54.20
C ASN A 37 9.47 15.08 54.59
N ASP A 38 10.01 14.00 55.19
CA ASP A 38 9.21 12.88 55.71
C ASP A 38 8.22 13.34 56.80
N TYR A 39 8.60 14.31 57.62
CA TYR A 39 7.71 14.90 58.63
C TYR A 39 6.59 15.75 57.98
N ASN A 40 6.94 16.59 56.99
CA ASN A 40 6.02 17.50 56.31
C ASN A 40 4.97 16.79 55.45
N VAL A 41 5.32 15.65 54.83
CA VAL A 41 4.36 14.82 54.08
C VAL A 41 3.32 14.16 54.99
N ASN A 42 3.67 13.96 56.27
CA ASN A 42 2.79 13.34 57.27
C ASN A 42 2.00 14.39 58.10
N SER A 43 2.20 15.69 57.87
CA SER A 43 1.43 16.77 58.47
C SER A 43 0.37 17.30 57.49
N GLU A 44 -0.82 17.66 57.99
CA GLU A 44 -1.92 18.18 57.16
C GLU A 44 -1.64 19.58 56.55
N GLU A 45 -0.58 20.26 56.98
CA GLU A 45 -0.13 21.54 56.43
C GLU A 45 1.17 21.33 55.63
N VAL A 46 1.15 21.64 54.33
CA VAL A 46 2.35 21.70 53.49
C VAL A 46 3.07 23.02 53.77
N SER A 47 4.21 22.98 54.45
CA SER A 47 5.03 24.19 54.70
C SER A 47 5.72 24.68 53.42
N THR A 48 5.52 25.96 53.07
CA THR A 48 6.26 26.70 52.03
C THR A 48 7.76 26.79 52.30
N ASP A 49 8.17 26.67 53.57
CA ASP A 49 9.58 26.80 53.97
C ASP A 49 10.43 25.62 53.46
N ILE A 50 9.84 24.44 53.28
CA ILE A 50 10.54 23.26 52.74
C ILE A 50 10.71 23.37 51.23
N SER A 51 9.73 23.90 50.51
CA SER A 51 9.89 24.17 49.06
C SER A 51 10.96 25.23 48.81
N ASP A 52 11.01 26.28 49.65
CA ASP A 52 12.00 27.35 49.53
C ASP A 52 13.41 26.85 49.86
N LEU A 53 13.56 26.00 50.89
CA LEU A 53 14.81 25.31 51.19
C LEU A 53 15.30 24.43 50.04
N LYS A 54 14.39 23.66 49.43
CA LYS A 54 14.70 22.79 48.28
C LYS A 54 15.19 23.63 47.10
N GLN A 55 14.48 24.70 46.76
CA GLN A 55 14.84 25.58 45.64
C GLN A 55 16.20 26.25 45.87
N ARG A 56 16.46 26.77 47.08
CA ARG A 56 17.75 27.40 47.40
C ARG A 56 18.91 26.40 47.34
N ALA A 57 18.70 25.16 47.75
CA ALA A 57 19.71 24.11 47.63
C ALA A 57 20.00 23.75 46.16
N ILE A 58 18.97 23.73 45.30
CA ILE A 58 19.12 23.57 43.86
C ILE A 58 19.93 24.73 43.26
N ASP A 59 19.56 25.98 43.58
CA ASP A 59 20.22 27.18 43.04
C ASP A 59 21.71 27.25 43.41
N GLU A 60 22.07 26.94 44.67
CA GLU A 60 23.49 26.88 45.07
C GLU A 60 24.25 25.75 44.36
N LYS A 61 23.62 24.59 44.15
CA LYS A 61 24.25 23.52 43.38
C LYS A 61 24.42 23.85 41.89
N ILE A 62 23.48 24.59 41.31
CA ILE A 62 23.63 25.08 39.93
C ILE A 62 24.84 26.01 39.84
N LYS A 63 25.01 26.96 40.76
CA LYS A 63 26.19 27.84 40.79
C LYS A 63 27.49 27.04 40.92
N GLU A 64 27.52 26.04 41.80
CA GLU A 64 28.70 25.19 41.94
C GLU A 64 29.00 24.44 40.63
N LEU A 65 28.00 23.95 39.91
CA LEU A 65 28.15 23.30 38.60
C LEU A 65 28.66 24.27 37.52
N GLU A 66 28.22 25.52 37.53
CA GLU A 66 28.68 26.55 36.58
C GLU A 66 30.17 26.91 36.76
N GLU A 67 30.64 26.92 38.01
CA GLU A 67 32.02 27.24 38.39
C GLU A 67 33.01 26.06 38.24
N GLN A 68 32.53 24.82 38.06
CA GLN A 68 33.40 23.64 37.95
C GLN A 68 34.16 23.56 36.62
N THR A 69 35.45 23.22 36.70
CA THR A 69 36.31 22.95 35.54
C THR A 69 36.78 21.50 35.44
N ASP A 70 36.63 20.72 36.51
CA ASP A 70 37.00 19.31 36.59
C ASP A 70 35.76 18.41 36.39
N PHE A 71 35.90 17.37 35.57
CA PHE A 71 34.79 16.50 35.21
C PHE A 71 34.32 15.60 36.35
N ASP A 72 35.25 15.06 37.15
CA ASP A 72 34.91 14.15 38.24
C ASP A 72 34.15 14.90 39.34
N LEU A 73 34.61 16.13 39.65
CA LEU A 73 33.95 17.02 40.60
C LEU A 73 32.59 17.53 40.08
N PHE A 74 32.49 17.80 38.78
CA PHE A 74 31.20 18.11 38.13
C PHE A 74 30.21 16.94 38.24
N GLN A 75 30.66 15.70 37.98
CA GLN A 75 29.82 14.51 38.11
C GLN A 75 29.39 14.28 39.57
N GLN A 76 30.26 14.53 40.55
CA GLN A 76 29.91 14.44 41.96
C GLN A 76 28.83 15.47 42.34
N ASN A 77 28.99 16.72 41.93
CA ASN A 77 27.99 17.77 42.18
C ASN A 77 26.63 17.45 41.52
N LEU A 78 26.63 16.84 40.33
CA LEU A 78 25.41 16.33 39.71
C LEU A 78 24.76 15.20 40.51
N ARG A 79 25.54 14.30 41.14
CA ARG A 79 25.01 13.27 42.04
C ARG A 79 24.37 13.85 43.29
N GLU A 80 24.97 14.90 43.84
CA GLU A 80 24.38 15.60 44.98
C GLU A 80 23.10 16.34 44.56
N LEU A 81 23.08 16.98 43.39
CA LEU A 81 21.87 17.59 42.83
C LEU A 81 20.74 16.57 42.60
N ASP A 82 21.05 15.40 42.05
CA ASP A 82 20.09 14.29 41.88
C ASP A 82 19.43 13.87 43.21
N GLN A 83 20.21 13.82 44.31
CA GLN A 83 19.69 13.49 45.64
C GLN A 83 18.75 14.56 46.22
N ILE A 84 18.93 15.83 45.82
CA ILE A 84 18.11 16.96 46.27
C ILE A 84 16.82 17.03 45.45
N VAL A 85 16.92 16.92 44.13
CA VAL A 85 15.78 17.04 43.21
C VAL A 85 14.85 15.84 43.35
N GLN A 86 15.41 14.62 43.38
CA GLN A 86 14.75 13.31 43.48
C GLN A 86 13.77 12.96 42.34
N ASP A 87 13.32 13.94 41.57
CA ASP A 87 12.58 13.78 40.32
C ASP A 87 13.53 13.82 39.11
N LYS A 88 13.54 12.73 38.33
CA LYS A 88 14.39 12.58 37.15
C LYS A 88 13.99 13.53 36.02
N LYS A 89 12.71 13.87 35.88
CA LYS A 89 12.28 14.81 34.85
C LYS A 89 12.72 16.23 35.18
N ALA A 90 12.50 16.68 36.41
CA ALA A 90 13.05 17.96 36.88
C ALA A 90 14.57 18.03 36.75
N LEU A 91 15.31 16.95 37.06
CA LEU A 91 16.76 16.91 36.84
C LEU A 91 17.14 17.05 35.36
N TRP A 92 16.41 16.38 34.46
CA TRP A 92 16.61 16.50 33.02
C TRP A 92 16.42 17.95 32.54
N ASP A 93 15.33 18.60 32.98
CA ASP A 93 15.00 19.97 32.58
C ASP A 93 16.02 20.97 33.14
N ILE A 94 16.53 20.74 34.35
CA ILE A 94 17.61 21.53 34.95
C ILE A 94 18.91 21.39 34.13
N ILE A 95 19.33 20.17 33.79
CA ILE A 95 20.58 19.93 33.03
C ILE A 95 20.52 20.56 31.62
N HIS A 96 19.34 20.59 31.00
CA HIS A 96 19.14 21.14 29.66
C HIS A 96 18.66 22.60 29.65
N ALA A 97 18.48 23.21 30.81
CA ALA A 97 18.34 24.65 30.92
C ALA A 97 19.64 25.34 30.46
N PRO A 98 19.58 26.57 29.94
CA PRO A 98 20.78 27.31 29.56
C PRO A 98 21.60 27.67 30.81
N MET A 99 22.48 26.75 31.22
CA MET A 99 23.47 26.95 32.28
C MET A 99 24.78 27.42 31.67
N ASN A 100 25.41 28.42 32.29
CA ASN A 100 26.72 28.93 31.85
C ASN A 100 27.83 28.05 32.42
N THR A 101 27.81 26.76 32.09
CA THR A 101 28.86 25.83 32.53
C THR A 101 30.20 26.18 31.89
N THR A 102 31.23 26.36 32.72
CA THR A 102 32.59 26.62 32.24
C THR A 102 33.27 25.37 31.69
N ILE A 103 32.84 24.17 32.11
CA ILE A 103 33.33 22.90 31.60
C ILE A 103 32.77 22.57 30.21
N LYS A 104 33.66 22.25 29.27
CA LYS A 104 33.29 21.66 27.97
C LYS A 104 33.38 20.15 28.07
N VAL A 105 32.24 19.49 27.95
CA VAL A 105 32.14 18.04 28.08
C VAL A 105 32.36 17.37 26.72
N THR A 106 33.19 16.32 26.66
CA THR A 106 33.36 15.50 25.46
C THR A 106 32.17 14.56 25.22
N LEU A 107 32.04 13.98 24.03
CA LEU A 107 30.98 13.00 23.72
C LEU A 107 30.99 11.82 24.70
N HIS A 108 32.18 11.26 24.99
CA HIS A 108 32.32 10.14 25.93
C HIS A 108 31.87 10.52 27.34
N GLN A 109 32.26 11.70 27.81
CA GLN A 109 31.86 12.20 29.12
C GLN A 109 30.35 12.49 29.20
N SER A 110 29.72 12.95 28.11
CA SER A 110 28.27 13.10 28.03
C SER A 110 27.55 11.75 28.14
N GLN A 111 28.08 10.70 27.49
CA GLN A 111 27.57 9.34 27.63
C GLN A 111 27.70 8.82 29.07
N LEU A 112 28.81 9.11 29.75
CA LEU A 112 29.00 8.74 31.16
C LEU A 112 28.00 9.43 32.09
N ILE A 113 27.69 10.71 31.84
CA ILE A 113 26.65 11.44 32.57
C ILE A 113 25.30 10.78 32.30
N ALA A 114 24.93 10.59 31.03
CA ALA A 114 23.64 10.00 30.66
C ALA A 114 23.43 8.63 31.33
N ALA A 115 24.43 7.74 31.25
CA ALA A 115 24.37 6.40 31.84
C ALA A 115 24.36 6.41 33.38
N ALA A 116 24.89 7.44 34.03
CA ALA A 116 24.90 7.55 35.49
C ALA A 116 23.54 7.97 36.07
N PHE A 117 22.75 8.75 35.32
CA PHE A 117 21.55 9.41 35.85
C PHE A 117 20.23 8.97 35.22
N PHE A 118 20.26 8.52 33.96
CA PHE A 118 19.07 8.23 33.18
C PHE A 118 19.11 6.81 32.60
N THR A 119 17.95 6.18 32.55
CA THR A 119 17.78 4.91 31.82
C THR A 119 17.60 5.18 30.32
N PRO A 120 17.86 4.19 29.44
CA PRO A 120 17.53 4.27 28.01
C PRO A 120 16.12 4.83 27.72
N THR A 121 15.12 4.33 28.45
CA THR A 121 13.72 4.76 28.32
C THR A 121 13.55 6.24 28.70
N MET A 122 14.15 6.69 29.80
CA MET A 122 14.10 8.10 30.20
C MET A 122 14.77 9.02 29.17
N LEU A 123 15.91 8.60 28.60
CA LEU A 123 16.59 9.38 27.55
C LEU A 123 15.69 9.57 26.32
N PHE A 124 14.97 8.51 25.93
CA PHE A 124 14.01 8.58 24.83
C PHE A 124 12.82 9.48 25.19
N GLU A 125 12.13 9.22 26.30
CA GLU A 125 10.92 9.94 26.69
C GLU A 125 11.16 11.43 26.97
N PHE A 126 12.26 11.76 27.65
CA PHE A 126 12.57 13.15 28.00
C PHE A 126 13.25 13.89 26.84
N GLY A 127 14.04 13.19 26.02
CA GLY A 127 14.76 13.77 24.90
C GLY A 127 13.94 13.97 23.64
N PHE A 128 12.80 13.27 23.50
CA PHE A 128 11.99 13.32 22.29
C PHE A 128 11.52 14.74 21.93
N GLU A 129 11.09 15.52 22.92
CA GLU A 129 10.61 16.88 22.67
C GLU A 129 11.71 17.79 22.09
N SER A 130 12.93 17.68 22.62
CA SER A 130 14.10 18.40 22.11
C SER A 130 14.49 17.94 20.71
N PHE A 131 14.41 16.62 20.45
CA PHE A 131 14.63 16.06 19.11
C PHE A 131 13.59 16.56 18.10
N TYR A 132 12.32 16.52 18.46
CA TYR A 132 11.22 16.96 17.60
C TYR A 132 11.29 18.45 17.25
N LYS A 133 11.74 19.29 18.19
CA LYS A 133 11.97 20.73 17.96
C LYS A 133 13.28 21.04 17.23
N SER A 134 14.13 20.04 16.99
CA SER A 134 15.39 20.25 16.27
C SER A 134 15.16 20.43 14.77
N ASN A 135 16.14 21.05 14.10
CA ASN A 135 16.11 21.20 12.64
C ASN A 135 16.26 19.86 11.88
N LEU A 136 16.47 18.73 12.58
CA LEU A 136 16.54 17.40 11.97
C LEU A 136 15.16 16.87 11.58
N CYS A 137 14.09 17.40 12.17
CA CYS A 137 12.70 16.98 11.94
C CYS A 137 11.88 18.06 11.21
N ASP A 138 12.46 18.71 10.20
CA ASP A 138 11.79 19.79 9.49
C ASP A 138 10.87 19.29 8.36
N PHE A 139 9.57 19.27 8.66
CA PHE A 139 8.53 18.94 7.67
C PHE A 139 8.13 20.13 6.77
N SER A 140 8.63 21.34 6.99
CA SER A 140 8.11 22.56 6.35
C SER A 140 8.40 22.65 4.85
N ASN A 141 9.50 22.06 4.38
CA ASN A 141 9.98 22.17 2.99
C ASN A 141 10.12 20.82 2.27
N VAL A 142 9.39 19.80 2.72
CA VAL A 142 9.44 18.47 2.08
C VAL A 142 8.79 18.54 0.69
N THR A 143 9.58 18.28 -0.34
CA THR A 143 9.14 18.29 -1.74
C THR A 143 9.32 16.95 -2.46
N ASN A 144 10.03 16.01 -1.85
CA ASN A 144 10.35 14.71 -2.41
C ASN A 144 10.45 13.64 -1.31
N GLU A 145 10.53 12.38 -1.73
CA GLU A 145 10.59 11.23 -0.83
C GLU A 145 11.88 11.16 -0.03
N GLU A 146 13.02 11.53 -0.63
CA GLU A 146 14.33 11.48 0.04
C GLU A 146 14.33 12.33 1.32
N ALA A 147 13.70 13.51 1.28
CA ALA A 147 13.56 14.35 2.46
C ALA A 147 12.77 13.67 3.60
N LEU A 148 11.75 12.87 3.28
CA LEU A 148 10.99 12.11 4.29
C LEU A 148 11.81 10.91 4.80
N VAL A 149 12.56 10.26 3.91
CA VAL A 149 13.47 9.16 4.27
C VAL A 149 14.59 9.65 5.17
N ASP A 150 15.13 10.84 4.94
CA ASP A 150 16.12 11.48 5.82
C ASP A 150 15.55 11.78 7.21
N ILE A 151 14.32 12.28 7.29
CA ILE A 151 13.59 12.49 8.56
C ILE A 151 13.39 11.16 9.29
N PHE A 152 13.04 10.09 8.56
CA PHE A 152 12.97 8.74 9.13
C PHE A 152 14.33 8.28 9.68
N TYR A 153 15.41 8.43 8.93
CA TYR A 153 16.75 8.04 9.39
C TYR A 153 17.23 8.85 10.60
N ALA A 154 16.90 10.14 10.67
CA ALA A 154 17.16 10.95 11.86
C ALA A 154 16.44 10.38 13.09
N MET A 155 15.17 9.97 12.93
CA MET A 155 14.38 9.35 14.00
C MET A 155 14.94 7.98 14.41
N ALA A 156 15.23 7.11 13.44
CA ALA A 156 15.82 5.80 13.71
C ALA A 156 17.18 5.94 14.40
N GLY A 157 17.99 6.92 13.98
CA GLY A 157 19.26 7.26 14.63
C GLY A 157 19.07 7.73 16.09
N PHE A 158 18.07 8.56 16.35
CA PHE A 158 17.73 8.98 17.72
C PHE A 158 17.32 7.79 18.60
N VAL A 159 16.41 6.93 18.12
CA VAL A 159 15.96 5.73 18.84
C VAL A 159 17.13 4.78 19.12
N CYS A 160 17.98 4.52 18.11
CA CYS A 160 19.19 3.71 18.26
C CYS A 160 20.18 4.32 19.28
N ALA A 161 20.34 5.64 19.30
CA ALA A 161 21.22 6.32 20.24
C ALA A 161 20.75 6.22 21.70
N CYS A 162 19.44 6.10 21.92
CA CYS A 162 18.88 5.83 23.25
C CYS A 162 19.16 4.40 23.74
N ASN A 163 19.53 3.46 22.86
CA ASN A 163 19.83 2.06 23.17
C ASN A 163 18.70 1.37 23.96
N LEU A 164 17.48 1.49 23.45
CA LEU A 164 16.27 0.89 24.02
C LEU A 164 16.33 -0.64 23.96
N ASP A 165 15.67 -1.30 24.92
CA ASP A 165 15.51 -2.75 24.89
C ASP A 165 14.65 -3.16 23.68
N GLN A 166 14.96 -4.30 23.07
CA GLN A 166 14.18 -4.88 21.96
C GLN A 166 12.71 -5.10 22.34
N ILE A 167 12.40 -5.34 23.62
CA ILE A 167 11.01 -5.52 24.08
C ILE A 167 10.29 -4.20 24.40
N TYR A 168 11.00 -3.06 24.34
CA TYR A 168 10.41 -1.76 24.66
C TYR A 168 9.35 -1.37 23.62
N VAL A 169 8.29 -0.73 24.12
CA VAL A 169 7.20 -0.20 23.31
C VAL A 169 6.89 1.23 23.77
N SER A 170 6.92 2.19 22.86
CA SER A 170 6.64 3.60 23.14
C SER A 170 5.15 3.87 23.29
N HIS A 171 4.77 4.67 24.28
CA HIS A 171 3.40 5.14 24.50
C HIS A 171 3.25 6.67 24.38
N LEU A 172 4.28 7.36 23.88
CA LEU A 172 4.25 8.82 23.72
C LEU A 172 3.33 9.21 22.56
N GLN A 173 2.32 10.06 22.84
CA GLN A 173 1.40 10.52 21.80
C GLN A 173 2.11 11.33 20.72
N GLN A 174 2.99 12.27 21.11
CA GLN A 174 3.75 13.09 20.17
C GLN A 174 4.62 12.25 19.21
N TYR A 175 5.09 11.09 19.68
CA TYR A 175 5.83 10.13 18.87
C TYR A 175 4.95 9.48 17.81
N THR A 176 3.76 9.04 18.23
CA THR A 176 2.74 8.51 17.33
C THR A 176 2.33 9.55 16.28
N ASP A 177 2.09 10.80 16.70
CA ASP A 177 1.71 11.91 15.83
C ASP A 177 2.80 12.22 14.79
N PHE A 178 4.07 12.15 15.19
CA PHE A 178 5.21 12.30 14.27
C PHE A 178 5.19 11.23 13.18
N ILE A 179 4.99 9.96 13.55
CA ILE A 179 4.99 8.84 12.59
C ILE A 179 3.78 8.91 11.67
N HIS A 180 2.61 9.26 12.20
CA HIS A 180 1.43 9.53 11.38
C HIS A 180 1.74 10.63 10.36
N LYS A 181 2.28 11.77 10.80
CA LYS A 181 2.63 12.89 9.90
C LYS A 181 3.63 12.48 8.82
N LEU A 182 4.65 11.70 9.17
CA LEU A 182 5.64 11.17 8.22
C LEU A 182 4.97 10.34 7.12
N LEU A 183 4.13 9.37 7.50
CA LEU A 183 3.44 8.48 6.57
C LEU A 183 2.40 9.23 5.72
N SER A 184 1.60 10.11 6.32
CA SER A 184 0.61 10.93 5.61
C SER A 184 1.26 11.90 4.62
N MET A 185 2.41 12.48 4.95
CA MET A 185 3.13 13.33 4.00
C MET A 185 3.70 12.52 2.84
N PHE A 186 4.15 11.28 3.09
CA PHE A 186 4.67 10.39 2.06
C PHE A 186 3.63 10.08 0.99
N THR A 187 2.43 9.66 1.38
CA THR A 187 1.34 9.36 0.44
C THR A 187 0.76 10.61 -0.22
N ASN A 188 1.01 11.79 0.36
CA ASN A 188 0.57 13.06 -0.21
C ASN A 188 1.48 13.61 -1.31
N LEU A 189 2.72 13.11 -1.42
CA LEU A 189 3.62 13.48 -2.50
C LEU A 189 3.04 13.10 -3.87
N PRO A 190 3.25 13.95 -4.90
CA PRO A 190 2.80 13.65 -6.25
C PRO A 190 3.56 12.42 -6.77
N ASP A 191 2.80 11.42 -7.22
CA ASP A 191 3.32 10.18 -7.79
C ASP A 191 4.34 9.42 -6.92
N PHE A 192 4.11 9.38 -5.61
CA PHE A 192 5.00 8.64 -4.70
C PHE A 192 5.16 7.16 -5.09
N ASP A 193 6.32 6.60 -4.78
CA ASP A 193 6.71 5.20 -4.95
C ASP A 193 6.13 4.34 -3.82
N ALA A 194 5.21 3.44 -4.20
CA ALA A 194 4.56 2.54 -3.26
C ALA A 194 5.51 1.47 -2.68
N HIS A 195 6.58 1.08 -3.38
CA HIS A 195 7.58 0.14 -2.84
C HIS A 195 8.37 0.80 -1.72
N ARG A 196 8.73 2.08 -1.88
CA ARG A 196 9.39 2.87 -0.83
C ARG A 196 8.48 3.12 0.36
N PHE A 197 7.19 3.37 0.13
CA PHE A 197 6.21 3.46 1.22
C PHE A 197 6.10 2.15 2.01
N VAL A 198 6.04 0.99 1.33
CA VAL A 198 6.06 -0.32 1.97
C VAL A 198 7.31 -0.52 2.80
N TRP A 199 8.49 -0.22 2.23
CA TRP A 199 9.75 -0.28 2.96
C TRP A 199 9.73 0.60 4.22
N LEU A 200 9.23 1.83 4.11
CA LEU A 200 9.16 2.76 5.23
C LEU A 200 8.29 2.21 6.37
N VAL A 201 7.12 1.64 6.05
CA VAL A 201 6.24 1.03 7.05
C VAL A 201 6.92 -0.15 7.75
N GLU A 202 7.57 -1.04 7.00
CA GLU A 202 8.29 -2.19 7.57
C GLU A 202 9.48 -1.74 8.42
N ALA A 203 10.23 -0.72 7.98
CA ALA A 203 11.35 -0.16 8.73
C ALA A 203 10.89 0.53 10.02
N ILE A 204 9.73 1.20 10.00
CA ILE A 204 9.09 1.75 11.21
C ILE A 204 8.69 0.61 12.17
N HIS A 205 8.06 -0.44 11.66
CA HIS A 205 7.65 -1.59 12.45
C HIS A 205 8.85 -2.29 13.11
N GLU A 206 10.00 -2.38 12.43
CA GLU A 206 11.20 -3.05 12.93
C GLU A 206 12.03 -2.19 13.90
N HIS A 207 12.19 -0.89 13.63
CA HIS A 207 13.21 -0.08 14.29
C HIS A 207 12.69 0.97 15.27
N LEU A 208 11.39 1.31 15.23
CA LEU A 208 10.87 2.46 15.96
C LEU A 208 10.07 2.11 17.23
N HIS A 209 10.07 0.84 17.67
CA HIS A 209 9.46 0.41 18.93
C HIS A 209 8.01 0.89 19.13
N MET A 210 7.25 1.01 18.03
CA MET A 210 5.85 1.40 18.10
C MET A 210 4.95 0.22 18.50
N PRO A 211 3.87 0.45 19.26
CA PRO A 211 2.89 -0.59 19.50
C PRO A 211 2.24 -1.02 18.18
N ASN A 212 2.26 -2.33 17.88
CA ASN A 212 1.73 -2.87 16.62
C ASN A 212 0.29 -2.43 16.33
N GLN A 213 -0.56 -2.35 17.35
CA GLN A 213 -1.95 -1.90 17.16
C GLN A 213 -2.05 -0.41 16.81
N VAL A 214 -1.18 0.42 17.37
CA VAL A 214 -1.14 1.85 17.07
C VAL A 214 -0.65 2.05 15.63
N LEU A 215 0.46 1.40 15.25
CA LEU A 215 0.97 1.47 13.88
C LEU A 215 -0.06 0.97 12.85
N LYS A 216 -0.76 -0.13 13.15
CA LYS A 216 -1.86 -0.64 12.32
C LYS A 216 -2.97 0.38 12.10
N ASN A 217 -3.39 1.08 13.16
CA ASN A 217 -4.42 2.13 13.05
C ASN A 217 -3.90 3.31 12.23
N THR A 218 -2.67 3.77 12.48
CA THR A 218 -2.03 4.83 11.70
C THR A 218 -1.95 4.47 10.22
N CYS A 219 -1.45 3.28 9.87
CA CYS A 219 -1.40 2.82 8.48
C CYS A 219 -2.79 2.73 7.85
N LYS A 220 -3.80 2.28 8.60
CA LYS A 220 -5.18 2.22 8.13
C LYS A 220 -5.70 3.61 7.74
N GLU A 221 -5.52 4.61 8.61
CA GLU A 221 -5.94 5.99 8.36
C GLU A 221 -5.23 6.55 7.11
N VAL A 222 -3.90 6.43 7.05
CA VAL A 222 -3.08 6.94 5.92
C VAL A 222 -3.48 6.30 4.59
N ILE A 223 -3.69 4.98 4.57
CA ILE A 223 -4.11 4.27 3.36
C ILE A 223 -5.53 4.70 2.96
N GLN A 224 -6.42 4.89 3.92
CA GLN A 224 -7.79 5.34 3.66
C GLN A 224 -7.79 6.75 3.03
N GLU A 225 -7.03 7.69 3.59
CA GLU A 225 -6.86 9.03 3.03
C GLU A 225 -6.33 9.00 1.61
N TYR A 226 -5.34 8.15 1.33
CA TYR A 226 -4.80 7.98 -0.03
C TYR A 226 -5.85 7.40 -1.00
N VAL A 227 -6.64 6.42 -0.57
CA VAL A 227 -7.69 5.79 -1.40
C VAL A 227 -8.81 6.77 -1.72
N GLU A 228 -9.16 7.67 -0.79
CA GLU A 228 -10.21 8.68 -0.98
C GLU A 228 -9.77 9.86 -1.86
N LYS A 229 -8.46 10.12 -1.97
CA LYS A 229 -7.90 11.21 -2.78
C LYS A 229 -8.18 11.03 -4.27
N GLU A 230 -8.59 12.07 -4.98
CA GLU A 230 -8.75 11.97 -6.44
C GLU A 230 -7.41 11.70 -7.13
N GLU A 231 -7.37 10.67 -7.98
CA GLU A 231 -6.20 10.31 -8.78
C GLU A 231 -6.58 10.31 -10.26
N LYS A 232 -5.68 10.79 -11.13
CA LYS A 232 -5.96 10.90 -12.57
C LYS A 232 -6.17 9.55 -13.26
N SER A 233 -5.64 8.47 -12.68
CA SER A 233 -5.61 7.14 -13.28
C SER A 233 -5.92 6.10 -12.21
N ASN A 234 -7.13 5.55 -12.24
CA ASN A 234 -7.55 4.49 -11.32
C ASN A 234 -6.70 3.23 -11.43
N VAL A 235 -6.14 2.95 -12.61
CA VAL A 235 -5.20 1.83 -12.81
C VAL A 235 -3.87 2.08 -12.08
N ASN A 236 -3.39 3.33 -12.02
CA ASN A 236 -2.18 3.63 -11.25
C ASN A 236 -2.45 3.53 -9.74
N LYS A 237 -3.61 4.02 -9.31
CA LYS A 237 -4.05 3.84 -7.92
C LYS A 237 -4.14 2.36 -7.54
N LEU A 238 -4.76 1.55 -8.40
CA LEU A 238 -4.84 0.10 -8.22
C LEU A 238 -3.45 -0.52 -8.10
N HIS A 239 -2.53 -0.17 -9.00
CA HIS A 239 -1.14 -0.65 -8.97
C HIS A 239 -0.46 -0.35 -7.63
N LYS A 240 -0.57 0.90 -7.14
CA LYS A 240 0.04 1.31 -5.86
C LYS A 240 -0.55 0.56 -4.66
N ILE A 241 -1.88 0.38 -4.60
CA ILE A 241 -2.49 -0.41 -3.52
C ILE A 241 -2.11 -1.89 -3.62
N CYS A 242 -2.00 -2.46 -4.83
CA CYS A 242 -1.49 -3.81 -5.03
C CYS A 242 -0.07 -3.97 -4.49
N ILE A 243 0.83 -3.00 -4.74
CA ILE A 243 2.17 -2.98 -4.15
C ILE A 243 2.09 -2.89 -2.62
N ILE A 244 1.27 -1.99 -2.07
CA ILE A 244 1.07 -1.84 -0.62
C ILE A 244 0.61 -3.16 0.01
N SER A 245 -0.22 -3.93 -0.69
CA SER A 245 -0.68 -5.24 -0.24
C SER A 245 0.39 -6.35 -0.25
N THR A 246 1.61 -6.10 -0.74
CA THR A 246 2.71 -7.07 -0.68
C THR A 246 3.43 -7.09 0.67
N SER A 247 3.24 -6.06 1.50
CA SER A 247 3.82 -5.96 2.85
C SER A 247 3.24 -7.03 3.79
N PRO A 248 4.07 -7.88 4.43
CA PRO A 248 3.61 -8.84 5.44
C PRO A 248 2.91 -8.18 6.64
N PHE A 249 3.32 -6.96 7.01
CA PHE A 249 2.67 -6.22 8.08
C PHE A 249 1.29 -5.70 7.66
N LEU A 250 1.19 -5.07 6.48
CA LEU A 250 -0.04 -4.44 6.00
C LEU A 250 -1.09 -5.45 5.52
N GLN A 251 -0.68 -6.66 5.10
CA GLN A 251 -1.61 -7.76 4.77
C GLN A 251 -2.49 -8.18 5.95
N GLN A 252 -2.09 -7.87 7.18
CA GLN A 252 -2.89 -8.15 8.38
C GLN A 252 -4.09 -7.20 8.52
N LEU A 253 -4.12 -6.11 7.75
CA LEU A 253 -5.22 -5.15 7.71
C LEU A 253 -6.22 -5.55 6.62
N PRO A 254 -7.54 -5.42 6.85
CA PRO A 254 -8.53 -5.65 5.81
C PRO A 254 -8.54 -4.55 4.74
N ILE A 255 -8.10 -3.33 5.10
CA ILE A 255 -8.23 -2.15 4.23
C ILE A 255 -7.57 -2.31 2.85
N PRO A 256 -6.34 -2.84 2.68
CA PRO A 256 -5.75 -2.95 1.34
C PRO A 256 -6.57 -3.87 0.44
N ARG A 257 -7.11 -4.98 0.97
CA ARG A 257 -7.96 -5.90 0.20
C ARG A 257 -9.29 -5.26 -0.19
N GLU A 258 -9.93 -4.55 0.73
CA GLU A 258 -11.18 -3.83 0.46
C GLU A 258 -10.99 -2.75 -0.60
N SER A 259 -9.89 -1.98 -0.50
CA SER A 259 -9.52 -0.96 -1.48
C SER A 259 -9.17 -1.54 -2.85
N ILE A 260 -8.43 -2.66 -2.92
CA ILE A 260 -8.17 -3.36 -4.19
C ILE A 260 -9.48 -3.71 -4.87
N ASN A 261 -10.41 -4.36 -4.15
CA ASN A 261 -11.68 -4.78 -4.74
C ASN A 261 -12.50 -3.60 -5.26
N SER A 262 -12.58 -2.50 -4.51
CA SER A 262 -13.38 -1.34 -4.92
C SER A 262 -12.76 -0.62 -6.13
N ILE A 263 -11.44 -0.39 -6.11
CA ILE A 263 -10.74 0.28 -7.21
C ILE A 263 -10.72 -0.60 -8.45
N PHE A 264 -10.53 -1.92 -8.29
CA PHE A 264 -10.56 -2.88 -9.38
C PHE A 264 -11.90 -2.88 -10.12
N GLN A 265 -13.02 -2.82 -9.38
CA GLN A 265 -14.35 -2.70 -9.98
C GLN A 265 -14.49 -1.43 -10.82
N VAL A 266 -14.03 -0.28 -10.29
CA VAL A 266 -14.04 1.00 -11.03
C VAL A 266 -13.22 0.91 -12.31
N VAL A 267 -12.01 0.32 -12.24
CA VAL A 267 -11.14 0.14 -13.40
C VAL A 267 -11.80 -0.74 -14.48
N ILE A 268 -12.45 -1.83 -14.08
CA ILE A 268 -13.20 -2.70 -15.00
C ILE A 268 -14.31 -1.91 -15.69
N ASP A 269 -15.11 -1.16 -14.93
CA ASP A 269 -16.24 -0.43 -15.48
C ASP A 269 -15.79 0.66 -16.46
N GLU A 270 -14.70 1.37 -16.17
CA GLU A 270 -14.06 2.32 -17.08
C GLU A 270 -13.54 1.64 -18.36
N GLN A 271 -12.87 0.50 -18.21
CA GLN A 271 -12.36 -0.28 -19.33
C GLN A 271 -13.49 -0.75 -20.25
N ARG A 272 -14.52 -1.39 -19.68
CA ARG A 272 -15.69 -1.87 -20.44
C ARG A 272 -16.41 -0.72 -21.13
N LEU A 273 -16.60 0.41 -20.45
CA LEU A 273 -17.22 1.60 -21.04
C LEU A 273 -16.42 2.12 -22.23
N PHE A 274 -15.09 2.24 -22.09
CA PHE A 274 -14.21 2.66 -23.18
C PHE A 274 -14.32 1.73 -24.38
N VAL A 275 -14.17 0.43 -24.14
CA VAL A 275 -14.13 -0.60 -25.17
C VAL A 275 -15.48 -0.69 -25.91
N ARG A 276 -16.59 -0.65 -25.17
CA ARG A 276 -17.94 -0.66 -25.77
C ARG A 276 -18.19 0.58 -26.63
N LYS A 277 -17.81 1.77 -26.12
CA LYS A 277 -18.07 3.04 -26.79
C LYS A 277 -17.19 3.28 -28.01
N TYR A 278 -15.91 2.95 -27.93
CA TYR A 278 -14.91 3.35 -28.93
C TYR A 278 -14.44 2.21 -29.83
N ILE A 279 -14.65 0.95 -29.45
CA ILE A 279 -14.24 -0.21 -30.25
C ILE A 279 -15.49 -0.94 -30.75
N PHE A 280 -16.32 -1.47 -29.84
CA PHE A 280 -17.47 -2.28 -30.25
C PHE A 280 -18.55 -1.49 -30.99
N GLY A 281 -18.77 -0.22 -30.64
CA GLY A 281 -19.68 0.65 -31.40
C GLY A 281 -19.35 0.77 -32.89
N CYS A 282 -18.08 0.55 -33.28
CA CYS A 282 -17.65 0.63 -34.68
C CYS A 282 -17.95 -0.64 -35.48
N PHE A 283 -18.29 -1.77 -34.85
CA PHE A 283 -18.66 -3.00 -35.55
C PHE A 283 -19.97 -2.86 -36.34
N ALA A 284 -20.84 -1.91 -35.96
CA ALA A 284 -22.05 -1.57 -36.71
C ALA A 284 -21.75 -1.00 -38.11
N CYS A 285 -20.53 -0.50 -38.35
CA CYS A 285 -20.10 0.05 -39.63
C CYS A 285 -19.48 -1.00 -40.56
N ASN A 286 -19.31 -2.25 -40.13
CA ASN A 286 -18.80 -3.31 -40.99
C ASN A 286 -19.84 -3.68 -42.05
N ASP A 287 -19.42 -3.62 -43.31
CA ASP A 287 -20.22 -4.12 -44.44
C ASP A 287 -19.97 -5.61 -44.66
N TRP A 288 -21.04 -6.39 -44.51
CA TRP A 288 -21.06 -7.85 -44.72
C TRP A 288 -21.62 -8.28 -46.08
N THR A 289 -21.88 -7.32 -46.98
CA THR A 289 -22.48 -7.56 -48.30
C THR A 289 -21.59 -7.20 -49.47
N GLY A 290 -20.57 -6.35 -49.27
CA GLY A 290 -19.63 -5.93 -50.31
C GLY A 290 -18.57 -6.98 -50.68
N PRO A 291 -17.49 -6.58 -51.38
CA PRO A 291 -16.44 -7.49 -51.83
C PRO A 291 -15.50 -7.93 -50.70
N HIS A 292 -14.90 -9.10 -50.85
CA HIS A 292 -13.88 -9.60 -49.93
C HIS A 292 -12.63 -8.69 -49.85
N THR A 293 -12.10 -8.45 -48.65
CA THR A 293 -10.97 -7.53 -48.44
C THR A 293 -9.66 -8.18 -47.96
N HIS A 294 -9.61 -9.50 -47.75
CA HIS A 294 -8.44 -10.27 -47.24
C HIS A 294 -7.81 -9.76 -45.92
N ILE A 295 -8.42 -8.79 -45.23
CA ILE A 295 -7.90 -8.18 -44.00
C ILE A 295 -8.93 -8.26 -42.86
N LEU A 296 -8.42 -8.15 -41.63
CA LEU A 296 -9.24 -8.00 -40.42
C LEU A 296 -10.11 -6.75 -40.53
N SER A 297 -11.32 -6.83 -39.97
CA SER A 297 -12.16 -5.65 -39.80
C SER A 297 -11.46 -4.60 -38.92
N GLU A 298 -11.65 -3.32 -39.25
CA GLU A 298 -10.99 -2.23 -38.53
C GLU A 298 -11.31 -2.22 -37.03
N PRO A 299 -12.57 -2.44 -36.61
CA PRO A 299 -12.90 -2.54 -35.18
C PRO A 299 -12.15 -3.68 -34.47
N LEU A 300 -11.93 -4.82 -35.15
CA LEU A 300 -11.16 -5.92 -34.59
C LEU A 300 -9.65 -5.60 -34.51
N ARG A 301 -9.11 -4.84 -35.47
CA ARG A 301 -7.72 -4.34 -35.38
C ARG A 301 -7.54 -3.42 -34.18
N CYS A 302 -8.50 -2.54 -33.91
CA CYS A 302 -8.51 -1.69 -32.72
C CYS A 302 -8.61 -2.50 -31.43
N TRP A 303 -9.49 -3.51 -31.39
CA TRP A 303 -9.61 -4.43 -30.25
C TRP A 303 -8.28 -5.16 -29.98
N ARG A 304 -7.65 -5.72 -31.02
CA ARG A 304 -6.34 -6.37 -30.92
C ARG A 304 -5.28 -5.43 -30.35
N LEU A 305 -5.21 -4.19 -30.86
CA LEU A 305 -4.25 -3.21 -30.37
C LEU A 305 -4.47 -2.90 -28.88
N TYR A 306 -5.73 -2.77 -28.45
CA TYR A 306 -6.08 -2.54 -27.06
C TYR A 306 -5.67 -3.72 -26.16
N LEU A 307 -5.98 -4.96 -26.56
CA LEU A 307 -5.60 -6.17 -25.83
C LEU A 307 -4.08 -6.30 -25.67
N VAL A 308 -3.32 -6.06 -26.75
CA VAL A 308 -1.85 -6.11 -26.72
C VAL A 308 -1.30 -5.04 -25.77
N ASN A 309 -1.82 -3.81 -25.83
CA ASN A 309 -1.39 -2.73 -24.95
C ASN A 309 -1.74 -3.00 -23.48
N LEU A 310 -2.94 -3.54 -23.21
CA LEU A 310 -3.34 -3.94 -21.86
C LEU A 310 -2.41 -5.02 -21.29
N THR A 311 -2.10 -6.03 -22.11
CA THR A 311 -1.19 -7.11 -21.72
C THR A 311 0.20 -6.57 -21.42
N ASN A 312 0.76 -5.76 -22.30
CA ASN A 312 2.09 -5.16 -22.10
C ASN A 312 2.13 -4.32 -20.82
N ARG A 313 1.10 -3.54 -20.55
CA ARG A 313 1.00 -2.72 -19.33
C ARG A 313 1.00 -3.57 -18.06
N ILE A 314 0.36 -4.73 -18.08
CA ILE A 314 0.33 -5.66 -16.93
C ILE A 314 1.67 -6.39 -16.80
N GLN A 315 2.34 -6.73 -17.91
CA GLN A 315 3.69 -7.28 -17.89
C GLN A 315 4.72 -6.30 -17.32
N GLU A 316 4.59 -5.00 -17.62
CA GLU A 316 5.45 -3.93 -17.04
C GLU A 316 5.17 -3.69 -15.55
N LYS A 317 3.97 -4.04 -15.08
CA LYS A 317 3.49 -3.81 -13.70
C LYS A 317 2.91 -5.11 -13.14
N PRO A 318 3.76 -6.10 -12.78
CA PRO A 318 3.32 -7.45 -12.43
C PRO A 318 2.47 -7.51 -11.14
N GLU A 319 2.46 -6.45 -10.32
CA GLU A 319 1.57 -6.36 -9.16
C GLU A 319 0.10 -6.12 -9.56
N LEU A 320 -0.17 -5.68 -10.80
CA LEU A 320 -1.54 -5.58 -11.29
C LEU A 320 -2.15 -6.98 -11.50
N PRO A 321 -3.45 -7.15 -11.17
CA PRO A 321 -4.09 -8.45 -11.31
C PRO A 321 -4.31 -8.82 -12.78
N ASN A 322 -3.84 -10.02 -13.16
CA ASN A 322 -4.14 -10.64 -14.46
C ASN A 322 -5.64 -10.78 -14.75
N LEU A 323 -6.48 -10.71 -13.71
CA LEU A 323 -7.93 -10.67 -13.84
C LEU A 323 -8.43 -9.49 -14.70
N LEU A 324 -7.66 -8.41 -14.86
CA LEU A 324 -7.99 -7.34 -15.83
C LEU A 324 -8.01 -7.83 -17.28
N ILE A 325 -7.12 -8.76 -17.64
CA ILE A 325 -7.08 -9.36 -18.99
C ILE A 325 -8.22 -10.35 -19.13
N VAL A 326 -8.42 -11.20 -18.12
CA VAL A 326 -9.51 -12.17 -18.08
C VAL A 326 -10.86 -11.48 -18.27
N ASP A 327 -11.14 -10.45 -17.46
CA ASP A 327 -12.38 -9.69 -17.54
C ASP A 327 -12.59 -9.06 -18.92
N PHE A 328 -11.55 -8.40 -19.45
CA PHE A 328 -11.61 -7.79 -20.77
C PHE A 328 -11.90 -8.81 -21.88
N ILE A 329 -11.23 -9.98 -21.85
CA ILE A 329 -11.45 -11.03 -22.85
C ILE A 329 -12.85 -11.62 -22.71
N ASP A 330 -13.30 -11.95 -21.49
CA ASP A 330 -14.60 -12.59 -21.28
C ASP A 330 -15.77 -11.65 -21.61
N ASP A 331 -15.66 -10.34 -21.29
CA ASP A 331 -16.62 -9.32 -21.74
C ASP A 331 -16.62 -9.21 -23.27
N SER A 332 -15.43 -9.17 -23.88
CA SER A 332 -15.29 -9.08 -25.33
C SER A 332 -15.88 -10.30 -26.05
N LEU A 333 -15.66 -11.51 -25.54
CA LEU A 333 -16.23 -12.75 -26.10
C LEU A 333 -17.76 -12.74 -26.04
N SER A 334 -18.35 -12.19 -24.96
CA SER A 334 -19.81 -12.03 -24.87
C SER A 334 -20.34 -11.10 -25.97
N LEU A 335 -19.60 -10.02 -26.25
CA LEU A 335 -19.96 -9.06 -27.30
C LEU A 335 -19.75 -9.65 -28.71
N PHE A 336 -18.68 -10.43 -28.92
CA PHE A 336 -18.44 -11.13 -30.18
C PHE A 336 -19.49 -12.21 -30.45
N GLU A 337 -19.86 -12.98 -29.43
CA GLU A 337 -20.93 -13.98 -29.50
C GLU A 337 -22.24 -13.33 -29.99
N GLY A 338 -22.66 -12.23 -29.36
CA GLY A 338 -23.85 -11.49 -29.77
C GLY A 338 -23.73 -10.93 -31.18
N TYR A 339 -22.62 -10.26 -31.50
CA TYR A 339 -22.44 -9.63 -32.81
C TYR A 339 -22.36 -10.65 -33.95
N TYR A 340 -21.40 -11.58 -33.91
CA TYR A 340 -21.21 -12.54 -35.00
C TYR A 340 -22.36 -13.56 -35.09
N GLY A 341 -23.10 -13.77 -33.98
CA GLY A 341 -24.34 -14.53 -33.99
C GLY A 341 -25.47 -13.89 -34.80
N GLU A 342 -25.42 -12.57 -35.03
CA GLU A 342 -26.43 -11.82 -35.81
C GLU A 342 -25.97 -11.50 -37.25
N VAL A 343 -24.68 -11.64 -37.55
CA VAL A 343 -24.13 -11.31 -38.87
C VAL A 343 -24.56 -12.34 -39.93
N GLN A 344 -25.01 -11.83 -41.08
CA GLN A 344 -25.47 -12.62 -42.23
C GLN A 344 -24.68 -12.22 -43.49
N PRO A 345 -23.47 -12.76 -43.70
CA PRO A 345 -22.61 -12.31 -44.77
C PRO A 345 -23.00 -12.90 -46.14
N THR A 346 -22.62 -12.22 -47.22
CA THR A 346 -22.58 -12.84 -48.55
C THR A 346 -21.50 -13.91 -48.60
N LYS A 347 -21.56 -14.80 -49.60
CA LYS A 347 -20.55 -15.85 -49.78
C LYS A 347 -19.11 -15.30 -49.80
N GLU A 348 -18.87 -14.17 -50.46
CA GLU A 348 -17.55 -13.53 -50.48
C GLU A 348 -17.14 -12.98 -49.10
N LYS A 349 -18.03 -12.25 -48.42
CA LYS A 349 -17.74 -11.69 -47.08
C LYS A 349 -17.69 -12.71 -45.97
N SER A 350 -18.23 -13.90 -46.18
CA SER A 350 -18.08 -15.01 -45.24
C SER A 350 -16.61 -15.30 -44.95
N ILE A 351 -15.71 -15.09 -45.92
CA ILE A 351 -14.26 -15.25 -45.73
C ILE A 351 -13.73 -14.24 -44.70
N ASN A 352 -14.15 -12.97 -44.77
CA ASN A 352 -13.75 -11.96 -43.77
C ASN A 352 -14.28 -12.29 -42.38
N LEU A 353 -15.52 -12.80 -42.27
CA LEU A 353 -16.07 -13.24 -40.99
C LEU A 353 -15.20 -14.34 -40.37
N ARG A 354 -14.77 -15.32 -41.18
CA ARG A 354 -13.89 -16.39 -40.70
C ARG A 354 -12.51 -15.88 -40.29
N ILE A 355 -11.90 -14.98 -41.07
CA ILE A 355 -10.62 -14.34 -40.74
C ILE A 355 -10.73 -13.64 -39.37
N ASP A 356 -11.78 -12.86 -39.16
CA ASP A 356 -12.00 -12.14 -37.92
C ASP A 356 -12.14 -13.10 -36.72
N ILE A 357 -13.03 -14.10 -36.83
CA ILE A 357 -13.26 -15.05 -35.73
C ILE A 357 -12.00 -15.86 -35.43
N PHE A 358 -11.30 -16.37 -36.44
CA PHE A 358 -10.04 -17.08 -36.20
C PHE A 358 -9.01 -16.20 -35.48
N ALA A 359 -8.88 -14.94 -35.89
CA ALA A 359 -7.98 -14.00 -35.21
C ALA A 359 -8.40 -13.73 -33.76
N ILE A 360 -9.71 -13.64 -33.47
CA ILE A 360 -10.21 -13.54 -32.09
C ILE A 360 -9.76 -14.74 -31.28
N VAL A 361 -10.01 -15.96 -31.77
CA VAL A 361 -9.67 -17.20 -31.04
C VAL A 361 -8.16 -17.34 -30.84
N GLU A 362 -7.35 -16.97 -31.84
CA GLU A 362 -5.90 -16.94 -31.71
C GLU A 362 -5.43 -15.98 -30.63
N LEU A 363 -5.92 -14.74 -30.65
CA LEU A 363 -5.54 -13.71 -29.69
C LEU A 363 -5.98 -14.09 -28.27
N VAL A 364 -7.19 -14.64 -28.11
CA VAL A 364 -7.65 -15.14 -26.82
C VAL A 364 -6.75 -16.29 -26.34
N THR A 365 -6.44 -17.26 -27.19
CA THR A 365 -5.53 -18.37 -26.84
C THR A 365 -4.13 -17.88 -26.46
N GLN A 366 -3.64 -16.83 -27.13
CA GLN A 366 -2.32 -16.26 -26.89
C GLN A 366 -2.25 -15.46 -25.57
N PHE A 367 -3.29 -14.70 -25.24
CA PHE A 367 -3.24 -13.68 -24.19
C PHE A 367 -4.02 -14.04 -22.93
N TYR A 368 -4.82 -15.10 -22.92
CA TYR A 368 -5.53 -15.52 -21.70
C TYR A 368 -4.52 -16.08 -20.67
N PRO A 369 -4.43 -15.50 -19.46
CA PRO A 369 -3.30 -15.73 -18.55
C PRO A 369 -3.40 -17.02 -17.71
N SER A 370 -4.55 -17.69 -17.70
CA SER A 370 -4.83 -18.88 -16.90
C SER A 370 -5.58 -19.94 -17.70
N GLU A 371 -5.94 -21.05 -17.05
CA GLU A 371 -6.88 -22.00 -17.65
C GLU A 371 -8.22 -21.29 -17.94
N MET A 372 -8.77 -21.50 -19.14
CA MET A 372 -10.03 -20.90 -19.54
C MET A 372 -11.19 -21.62 -18.87
N SER A 373 -12.19 -20.85 -18.44
CA SER A 373 -13.42 -21.42 -17.90
C SER A 373 -14.20 -22.20 -18.98
N GLY A 374 -15.06 -23.13 -18.56
CA GLY A 374 -15.95 -23.84 -19.49
C GLY A 374 -16.87 -22.90 -20.28
N ASP A 375 -17.29 -21.79 -19.67
CA ASP A 375 -18.12 -20.78 -20.33
C ASP A 375 -17.32 -20.01 -21.39
N THR A 376 -16.09 -19.61 -21.07
CA THR A 376 -15.15 -18.98 -22.02
C THR A 376 -14.92 -19.88 -23.23
N LEU A 377 -14.64 -21.18 -22.99
CA LEU A 377 -14.46 -22.17 -24.06
C LEU A 377 -15.74 -22.37 -24.88
N LYS A 378 -16.91 -22.42 -24.24
CA LYS A 378 -18.20 -22.55 -24.94
C LYS A 378 -18.44 -21.39 -25.91
N ARG A 379 -18.12 -20.15 -25.52
CA ARG A 379 -18.21 -18.98 -26.41
C ARG A 379 -17.26 -19.07 -27.58
N ILE A 380 -16.02 -19.50 -27.34
CA ILE A 380 -15.03 -19.74 -28.41
C ILE A 380 -15.55 -20.79 -29.39
N TRP A 381 -16.05 -21.92 -28.91
CA TRP A 381 -16.58 -22.99 -29.76
C TRP A 381 -17.81 -22.54 -30.53
N TYR A 382 -18.66 -21.68 -29.95
CA TYR A 382 -19.80 -21.09 -30.66
C TYR A 382 -19.34 -20.23 -31.84
N LEU A 383 -18.35 -19.35 -31.62
CA LEU A 383 -17.78 -18.54 -32.71
C LEU A 383 -17.17 -19.43 -33.80
N LEU A 384 -16.39 -20.44 -33.42
CA LEU A 384 -15.84 -21.42 -34.38
C LEU A 384 -16.93 -22.22 -35.10
N TYR A 385 -18.08 -22.44 -34.48
CA TYR A 385 -19.20 -23.12 -35.13
C TYR A 385 -19.84 -22.25 -36.22
N ILE A 386 -19.95 -20.94 -35.99
CA ILE A 386 -20.33 -19.96 -37.03
C ILE A 386 -19.32 -20.00 -38.18
N VAL A 387 -18.02 -20.08 -37.89
CA VAL A 387 -16.97 -20.24 -38.92
C VAL A 387 -17.21 -21.50 -39.75
N ALA A 388 -17.45 -22.64 -39.10
CA ALA A 388 -17.69 -23.91 -39.78
C ALA A 388 -18.93 -23.84 -40.68
N ILE A 389 -20.04 -23.30 -40.15
CA ILE A 389 -21.29 -23.12 -40.89
C ILE A 389 -21.12 -22.13 -42.05
N SER A 390 -20.36 -21.05 -41.90
CA SER A 390 -20.18 -20.05 -42.96
C SER A 390 -19.26 -20.52 -44.10
N GLY A 391 -18.33 -21.43 -43.83
CA GLY A 391 -17.33 -21.88 -44.81
C GLY A 391 -17.61 -23.22 -45.50
N ALA A 392 -18.43 -24.09 -44.89
CA ALA A 392 -18.74 -25.42 -45.41
C ALA A 392 -19.35 -25.44 -46.83
N SER A 393 -19.22 -26.52 -47.58
CA SER A 393 -20.05 -26.69 -48.79
C SER A 393 -21.50 -27.06 -48.41
N GLU A 394 -22.46 -26.93 -49.34
CA GLU A 394 -23.83 -27.43 -49.09
C GLU A 394 -23.83 -28.93 -48.76
N THR A 395 -22.96 -29.71 -49.40
CA THR A 395 -22.84 -31.15 -49.15
C THR A 395 -22.29 -31.48 -47.76
N ASP A 396 -21.49 -30.60 -47.17
CA ASP A 396 -20.94 -30.80 -45.81
C ASP A 396 -21.97 -30.46 -44.72
N LEU A 397 -23.00 -29.67 -45.05
CA LEU A 397 -24.08 -29.29 -44.14
C LEU A 397 -25.22 -30.31 -44.08
N GLU A 398 -25.26 -31.24 -45.03
CA GLU A 398 -26.25 -32.30 -45.07
C GLU A 398 -25.86 -33.49 -44.19
N HIS A 399 -26.80 -34.00 -43.39
CA HIS A 399 -26.63 -35.22 -42.58
C HIS A 399 -25.42 -35.20 -41.62
N ILE A 400 -25.20 -34.09 -40.93
CA ILE A 400 -24.12 -33.94 -39.93
C ILE A 400 -24.29 -35.00 -38.82
N GLN A 401 -23.23 -35.75 -38.52
CA GLN A 401 -23.19 -36.73 -37.44
C GLN A 401 -22.20 -36.30 -36.37
N PHE A 402 -22.69 -35.90 -35.19
CA PHE A 402 -21.82 -35.39 -34.13
C PHE A 402 -20.84 -36.45 -33.62
N LYS A 403 -19.60 -36.02 -33.41
CA LYS A 403 -18.51 -36.86 -32.91
C LYS A 403 -17.84 -36.22 -31.72
N GLU A 404 -17.42 -37.04 -30.77
CA GLU A 404 -16.55 -36.55 -29.71
C GLU A 404 -15.17 -36.20 -30.29
N SER A 405 -14.54 -35.17 -29.72
CA SER A 405 -13.15 -34.85 -30.03
C SER A 405 -12.25 -35.80 -29.25
N ASP A 406 -11.22 -36.31 -29.91
CA ASP A 406 -10.17 -37.10 -29.27
C ASP A 406 -9.17 -36.23 -28.47
N GLU A 407 -9.24 -34.90 -28.65
CA GLU A 407 -8.37 -33.91 -28.00
C GLU A 407 -9.05 -33.30 -26.76
N PRO A 408 -8.27 -32.81 -25.78
CA PRO A 408 -8.82 -32.15 -24.60
C PRO A 408 -9.59 -30.87 -25.00
N ASN A 409 -10.44 -30.41 -24.07
CA ASN A 409 -11.24 -29.19 -24.23
C ASN A 409 -10.36 -27.93 -24.30
N MET A 410 -9.78 -27.71 -25.48
CA MET A 410 -8.95 -26.56 -25.84
C MET A 410 -9.71 -25.65 -26.80
N PRO A 411 -9.30 -24.38 -26.98
CA PRO A 411 -9.97 -23.43 -27.86
C PRO A 411 -10.30 -23.96 -29.26
N PHE A 412 -9.37 -24.68 -29.89
CA PHE A 412 -9.54 -25.23 -31.25
C PHE A 412 -10.02 -26.68 -31.30
N LEU A 413 -10.12 -27.42 -30.19
CA LEU A 413 -10.52 -28.84 -30.15
C LEU A 413 -9.75 -29.76 -31.13
N GLY A 414 -8.49 -29.46 -31.42
CA GLY A 414 -7.67 -30.22 -32.38
C GLY A 414 -7.98 -29.95 -33.85
N LEU A 415 -8.87 -29.01 -34.17
CA LEU A 415 -9.26 -28.69 -35.54
C LEU A 415 -8.14 -27.95 -36.28
N GLU A 416 -7.66 -28.54 -37.36
CA GLU A 416 -6.67 -27.93 -38.25
C GLU A 416 -7.29 -26.82 -39.11
N ARG A 417 -6.50 -25.79 -39.41
CA ARG A 417 -6.91 -24.64 -40.22
C ARG A 417 -5.83 -24.25 -41.24
N ASN A 418 -6.29 -23.77 -42.38
CA ASN A 418 -5.48 -23.27 -43.49
C ASN A 418 -5.85 -21.82 -43.79
N GLY A 419 -5.19 -20.87 -43.11
CA GLY A 419 -5.49 -19.45 -43.25
C GLY A 419 -6.89 -19.10 -42.76
N SER A 420 -7.80 -18.77 -43.69
CA SER A 420 -9.19 -18.36 -43.43
C SER A 420 -10.18 -19.51 -43.29
N ASP A 421 -9.72 -20.76 -43.38
CA ASP A 421 -10.60 -21.92 -43.52
C ASP A 421 -10.19 -23.07 -42.61
N PHE A 422 -11.15 -23.90 -42.20
CA PHE A 422 -10.85 -25.20 -41.62
C PHE A 422 -10.24 -26.12 -42.69
N ALA A 423 -9.34 -27.01 -42.28
CA ALA A 423 -8.77 -28.01 -43.19
C ALA A 423 -9.84 -29.01 -43.66
N ASP A 424 -10.77 -29.37 -42.78
CA ASP A 424 -11.95 -30.18 -43.06
C ASP A 424 -13.18 -29.59 -42.36
N TYR A 425 -14.05 -28.96 -43.15
CA TYR A 425 -15.28 -28.33 -42.65
C TYR A 425 -16.30 -29.34 -42.11
N ARG A 426 -16.40 -30.52 -42.71
CA ARG A 426 -17.32 -31.55 -42.24
C ARG A 426 -16.88 -32.04 -40.88
N HIS A 427 -15.59 -32.34 -40.72
CA HIS A 427 -15.03 -32.76 -39.44
C HIS A 427 -15.20 -31.68 -38.36
N ALA A 428 -14.97 -30.40 -38.71
CA ALA A 428 -15.18 -29.28 -37.81
C ALA A 428 -16.65 -29.16 -37.34
N LEU A 429 -17.62 -29.31 -38.25
CA LEU A 429 -19.05 -29.31 -37.90
C LEU A 429 -19.44 -30.47 -36.98
N GLU A 430 -18.89 -31.68 -37.22
CA GLU A 430 -19.18 -32.86 -36.42
C GLU A 430 -18.65 -32.71 -34.97
N ILE A 431 -17.42 -32.19 -34.81
CA ILE A 431 -16.79 -31.98 -33.50
C ILE A 431 -17.43 -30.79 -32.74
N LEU A 432 -17.59 -29.64 -33.40
CA LEU A 432 -18.15 -28.45 -32.77
C LEU A 432 -19.63 -28.67 -32.45
N GLY A 433 -20.38 -29.31 -33.35
CA GLY A 433 -21.78 -29.65 -33.14
C GLY A 433 -22.01 -30.53 -31.92
N LYS A 434 -21.07 -31.43 -31.58
CA LYS A 434 -21.15 -32.23 -30.36
C LYS A 434 -21.16 -31.38 -29.08
N LYS A 435 -20.51 -30.21 -29.07
CA LYS A 435 -20.53 -29.29 -27.92
C LYS A 435 -21.88 -28.58 -27.72
N PHE A 436 -22.74 -28.60 -28.73
CA PHE A 436 -24.08 -28.02 -28.76
C PHE A 436 -25.14 -29.08 -29.12
N GLU A 437 -24.90 -30.34 -28.73
CA GLU A 437 -25.79 -31.46 -29.05
C GLU A 437 -27.19 -31.29 -28.44
N SER A 438 -27.29 -30.60 -27.29
CA SER A 438 -28.56 -30.21 -26.69
C SER A 438 -29.39 -29.28 -27.58
N GLU A 439 -28.76 -28.55 -28.49
CA GLU A 439 -29.36 -27.59 -29.40
C GLU A 439 -29.50 -28.15 -30.83
N ALA A 440 -29.26 -29.45 -31.04
CA ALA A 440 -29.24 -30.10 -32.37
C ALA A 440 -30.47 -29.80 -33.24
N GLU A 441 -31.66 -29.74 -32.65
CA GLU A 441 -32.92 -29.44 -33.36
C GLU A 441 -32.95 -28.03 -33.96
N THR A 442 -32.14 -27.11 -33.43
CA THR A 442 -32.05 -25.71 -33.91
C THR A 442 -30.98 -25.51 -34.99
N LEU A 443 -30.10 -26.50 -35.21
CA LEU A 443 -29.01 -26.41 -36.17
C LEU A 443 -29.48 -26.05 -37.59
N PRO A 444 -30.55 -26.65 -38.16
CA PRO A 444 -31.03 -26.26 -39.48
C PRO A 444 -31.45 -24.78 -39.56
N ALA A 445 -32.03 -24.25 -38.47
CA ALA A 445 -32.42 -22.85 -38.39
C ALA A 445 -31.18 -21.94 -38.30
N MET A 446 -30.17 -22.32 -37.53
CA MET A 446 -28.90 -21.61 -37.43
C MET A 446 -28.17 -21.55 -38.79
N ILE A 447 -28.08 -22.68 -39.50
CA ILE A 447 -27.48 -22.74 -40.85
C ILE A 447 -28.20 -21.78 -41.79
N LYS A 448 -29.54 -21.85 -41.81
CA LYS A 448 -30.37 -20.97 -42.65
C LYS A 448 -30.18 -19.49 -42.30
N PHE A 449 -30.06 -19.17 -41.02
CA PHE A 449 -29.89 -17.80 -40.55
C PHE A 449 -28.51 -17.24 -40.94
N VAL A 450 -27.42 -17.94 -40.58
CA VAL A 450 -26.05 -17.51 -40.89
C VAL A 450 -25.85 -17.34 -42.40
N ARG A 451 -26.49 -18.20 -43.21
CA ARG A 451 -26.42 -18.15 -44.68
C ARG A 451 -27.57 -17.40 -45.35
N GLN A 452 -28.34 -16.60 -44.63
CA GLN A 452 -29.52 -15.94 -45.19
C GLN A 452 -29.20 -15.10 -46.43
N ASN A 453 -28.07 -14.40 -46.45
CA ASN A 453 -27.63 -13.55 -47.58
C ASN A 453 -26.56 -14.21 -48.46
N TYR A 454 -26.28 -15.50 -48.27
CA TYR A 454 -25.08 -16.14 -48.82
C TYR A 454 -25.06 -16.14 -50.36
N TYR A 455 -26.22 -16.36 -50.99
CA TYR A 455 -26.41 -16.38 -52.44
C TYR A 455 -27.06 -15.10 -52.99
N SER A 456 -27.17 -14.05 -52.18
CA SER A 456 -27.71 -12.77 -52.61
C SER A 456 -26.76 -12.14 -53.64
N ILE A 457 -27.09 -12.29 -54.92
CA ILE A 457 -26.40 -11.63 -56.03
C ILE A 457 -26.66 -10.13 -55.91
N GLN A 458 -25.59 -9.32 -55.84
CA GLN A 458 -25.69 -7.91 -56.24
C GLN A 458 -26.10 -7.90 -57.71
N GLN A 459 -27.37 -7.59 -58.01
CA GLN A 459 -27.69 -7.08 -59.34
C GLN A 459 -26.81 -5.82 -59.51
N PRO A 460 -25.95 -5.75 -60.53
CA PRO A 460 -25.25 -4.51 -60.79
C PRO A 460 -26.33 -3.47 -61.10
N ASP A 461 -26.31 -2.35 -60.39
CA ASP A 461 -27.11 -1.18 -60.75
C ASP A 461 -26.75 -0.80 -62.20
N THR A 462 -27.59 -1.20 -63.14
CA THR A 462 -27.61 -0.64 -64.49
C THR A 462 -28.28 0.74 -64.43
N GLU A 463 -27.43 1.75 -64.55
CA GLU A 463 -27.67 3.17 -64.91
C GLU A 463 -28.51 4.05 -63.97
#